data_AF-A0A8J2N955-F1
#
_entry.id   AF-A0A8J2N955-F1
#
_cell.length_a   1.000
_cell.length_b   1.000
_cell.length_c   1.000
_cell.angle_alpha   90.00
_cell.angle_beta   90.00
_cell.angle_gamma   90.00
#
_symmetry.space_group_name_H-M   'P 1'
#
loop_
_entity.id
_entity.type
_entity.pdbx_description
1 polymer ?
#
loop_
_entity_poly.entity_id
_entity_poly.type
_entity_poly.pdbx_seq_one_letter_code
_entity_poly.pdbx_strand_id
1 'polypeptide(L)'
;MTYANTRPAPPPVDGYIMQAPTSDRETAALLMSPDLLSTSLQYAQDLIAKGEEKTIMPTFFIPAIITSPITAYRWHSLISIGGDDDFFSSDLPTSALRSTFGKLDNPTLILMSEKDEMVPPTVDTEALLKRWVEAISEGLASERCQIIPSGDHELSEEEPARHFVQLVVEFLKEVEAKSLVALSEQ
;
A
#
# COMPACT_ATOMS: atom_id res chain seq x y z
N MET A 1 -9.88 0.41 -15.50
CA MET A 1 -9.77 1.74 -14.86
C MET A 1 -8.79 2.60 -15.66
N THR A 2 -9.17 3.81 -16.06
CA THR A 2 -8.20 4.84 -16.48
C THR A 2 -7.96 5.68 -15.25
N TYR A 3 -6.82 5.54 -14.58
CA TYR A 3 -6.37 6.53 -13.60
C TYR A 3 -6.47 7.92 -14.24
N ALA A 4 -6.69 8.95 -13.42
CA ALA A 4 -6.66 10.31 -13.92
C ALA A 4 -5.32 10.54 -14.63
N ASN A 5 -5.33 10.52 -15.97
CA ASN A 5 -4.20 10.93 -16.78
C ASN A 5 -4.12 12.44 -16.59
N THR A 6 -3.44 12.87 -15.54
CA THR A 6 -3.04 14.26 -15.39
C THR A 6 -2.19 14.57 -16.62
N ARG A 7 -2.68 15.51 -17.43
CA ARG A 7 -1.95 16.06 -18.56
C ARG A 7 -1.47 17.45 -18.16
N PRO A 8 -0.17 17.76 -18.28
CA PRO A 8 0.91 16.88 -18.75
C PRO A 8 1.20 15.73 -17.76
N ALA A 9 1.74 14.63 -18.28
CA ALA A 9 2.19 13.52 -17.43
C ALA A 9 3.16 14.06 -16.37
N PRO A 10 3.10 13.57 -15.13
CA PRO A 10 4.04 13.98 -14.11
C PRO A 10 5.47 13.67 -14.59
N PRO A 11 6.47 14.48 -14.16
CA PRO A 11 7.86 14.16 -14.45
C PRO A 11 8.21 12.76 -13.95
N PRO A 12 9.16 12.07 -14.58
CA PRO A 12 9.66 10.80 -14.06
C PRO A 12 10.20 11.00 -12.64
N VAL A 13 10.16 9.92 -11.85
CA VAL A 13 10.69 9.90 -10.49
C VAL A 13 11.95 9.05 -10.45
N ASP A 14 12.90 9.39 -9.58
CA ASP A 14 14.18 8.67 -9.44
C ASP A 14 14.14 7.53 -8.41
N GLY A 15 13.03 7.40 -7.67
CA GLY A 15 12.87 6.36 -6.66
C GLY A 15 11.52 6.40 -5.94
N TYR A 16 11.23 5.32 -5.22
CA TYR A 16 9.98 5.11 -4.48
C TYR A 16 10.26 4.84 -3.00
N ILE A 17 9.48 5.45 -2.11
CA ILE A 17 9.49 5.16 -0.67
C ILE A 17 8.07 4.83 -0.25
N MET A 18 7.87 3.68 0.37
CA MET A 18 6.61 3.23 0.94
C MET A 18 6.79 3.07 2.46
N GLN A 19 6.13 3.93 3.23
CA GLN A 19 6.09 3.84 4.70
C GLN A 19 4.76 3.21 5.10
N ALA A 20 4.83 2.19 5.97
CA ALA A 20 3.68 1.42 6.46
C ALA A 20 2.63 1.09 5.38
N PRO A 21 3.00 0.50 4.22
CA PRO A 21 1.99 0.06 3.27
C PRO A 21 1.17 -1.08 3.86
N THR A 22 -0.14 -0.88 4.01
CA THR A 22 -1.08 -1.83 4.59
C THR A 22 -2.25 -2.10 3.66
N SER A 23 -2.92 -3.24 3.83
CA SER A 23 -4.13 -3.57 3.06
C SER A 23 -5.36 -3.03 3.76
N ASP A 24 -6.03 -2.06 3.12
CA ASP A 24 -7.34 -1.57 3.58
C ASP A 24 -8.36 -2.70 3.75
N ARG A 25 -8.28 -3.75 2.92
CA ARG A 25 -9.14 -4.95 3.00
C ARG A 25 -8.91 -5.70 4.31
N GLU A 26 -7.65 -5.93 4.66
CA GLU A 26 -7.27 -6.64 5.88
C GLU A 26 -7.48 -5.77 7.13
N THR A 27 -7.22 -4.47 7.04
CA THR A 27 -7.59 -3.49 8.08
C THR A 27 -9.10 -3.47 8.31
N ALA A 28 -9.93 -3.47 7.25
CA ALA A 28 -11.38 -3.54 7.41
C ALA A 28 -11.83 -4.82 8.13
N ALA A 29 -11.17 -5.95 7.87
CA ALA A 29 -11.42 -7.21 8.58
C ALA A 29 -10.98 -7.19 10.07
N LEU A 30 -10.03 -6.33 10.43
CA LEU A 30 -9.66 -6.07 11.83
C LEU A 30 -10.72 -5.21 12.55
N LEU A 31 -11.29 -4.23 11.85
CA LEU A 31 -12.17 -3.21 12.43
C LEU A 31 -13.66 -3.56 12.42
N MET A 32 -14.07 -4.54 11.61
CA MET A 32 -15.47 -4.90 11.39
C MET A 32 -15.71 -6.37 11.68
N SER A 33 -16.92 -6.71 12.13
CA SER A 33 -17.31 -8.12 12.21
C SER A 33 -17.39 -8.73 10.81
N PRO A 34 -17.12 -10.04 10.64
CA PRO A 34 -17.25 -10.72 9.36
C PRO A 34 -18.63 -10.53 8.69
N ASP A 35 -19.70 -10.55 9.49
CA ASP A 35 -21.07 -10.35 9.01
C ASP A 35 -21.30 -8.91 8.50
N LEU A 36 -20.77 -7.91 9.20
CA LEU A 36 -20.91 -6.51 8.78
C LEU A 36 -20.09 -6.23 7.52
N LEU A 37 -18.85 -6.73 7.45
CA LEU A 37 -17.98 -6.58 6.30
C LEU A 37 -18.57 -7.24 5.05
N SER A 38 -19.07 -8.47 5.17
CA SER A 38 -19.72 -9.17 4.05
C SER A 38 -21.00 -8.48 3.60
N THR A 39 -21.82 -7.99 4.54
CA THR A 39 -23.04 -7.23 4.20
C THR A 39 -22.71 -5.90 3.52
N SER A 40 -21.69 -5.18 3.98
CA SER A 40 -21.30 -3.91 3.35
C SER A 40 -20.73 -4.11 1.95
N LEU A 41 -19.95 -5.17 1.75
CA LEU A 41 -19.43 -5.54 0.44
C LEU A 41 -20.57 -5.88 -0.52
N GLN A 42 -21.51 -6.72 -0.10
CA GLN A 42 -22.67 -7.09 -0.93
C GLN A 42 -23.51 -5.86 -1.29
N TYR A 43 -23.72 -4.94 -0.34
CA TYR A 43 -24.45 -3.70 -0.60
C TYR A 43 -23.76 -2.84 -1.67
N ALA A 44 -22.43 -2.71 -1.62
CA ALA A 44 -21.67 -2.01 -2.64
C ALA A 44 -21.78 -2.70 -4.01
N GLN A 45 -21.68 -4.03 -4.05
CA GLN A 45 -21.83 -4.83 -5.28
C GLN A 45 -23.21 -4.67 -5.90
N ASP A 46 -24.27 -4.64 -5.10
CA ASP A 46 -25.65 -4.44 -5.58
C ASP A 46 -25.84 -3.05 -6.22
N LEU A 47 -25.23 -2.01 -5.65
CA LEU A 47 -25.25 -0.67 -6.24
C LEU A 47 -24.48 -0.62 -7.56
N ILE A 48 -23.30 -1.25 -7.60
CA ILE A 48 -22.48 -1.34 -8.83
C ILE A 48 -23.27 -2.08 -9.93
N ALA A 49 -23.92 -3.20 -9.60
CA ALA A 49 -24.71 -3.98 -10.54
C ALA A 49 -25.91 -3.19 -11.11
N LYS A 50 -26.41 -2.19 -10.39
CA LYS A 50 -27.48 -1.27 -10.83
C LYS A 50 -26.97 -0.07 -11.64
N GLY A 51 -25.65 0.09 -11.80
CA GLY A 51 -25.05 1.28 -12.41
C GLY A 51 -25.07 2.51 -11.49
N GLU A 52 -25.14 2.27 -10.18
CA GLU A 52 -25.15 3.29 -9.13
C GLU A 52 -23.80 3.33 -8.38
N GLU A 53 -22.69 3.04 -9.05
CA GLU A 53 -21.38 2.85 -8.39
C GLU A 53 -20.85 4.12 -7.70
N LYS A 54 -21.39 5.29 -8.05
CA LYS A 54 -21.07 6.60 -7.45
C LYS A 54 -21.92 6.95 -6.23
N THR A 55 -22.89 6.11 -5.87
CA THR A 55 -23.71 6.29 -4.66
C THR A 55 -22.83 6.20 -3.42
N ILE A 56 -23.00 7.14 -2.48
CA ILE A 56 -22.27 7.15 -1.21
C ILE A 56 -22.77 6.01 -0.33
N MET A 57 -21.84 5.23 0.22
CA MET A 57 -22.13 4.16 1.16
C MET A 57 -22.72 4.72 2.47
N PRO A 58 -23.75 4.08 3.04
CA PRO A 58 -24.23 4.42 4.38
C PRO A 58 -23.10 4.32 5.41
N THR A 59 -22.99 5.31 6.30
CA THR A 59 -21.86 5.39 7.26
C THR A 59 -21.79 4.21 8.22
N PHE A 60 -22.91 3.56 8.55
CA PHE A 60 -22.92 2.36 9.40
C PHE A 60 -22.33 1.11 8.72
N PHE A 61 -22.11 1.15 7.41
CA PHE A 61 -21.43 0.09 6.65
C PHE A 61 -19.92 0.32 6.51
N ILE A 62 -19.41 1.45 7.00
CA ILE A 62 -18.04 1.91 6.82
C ILE A 62 -17.38 2.03 8.20
N PRO A 63 -16.14 1.54 8.39
CA PRO A 63 -15.45 1.65 9.67
C PRO A 63 -15.18 3.11 10.02
N ALA A 64 -15.27 3.45 11.31
CA ALA A 64 -15.23 4.85 11.79
C ALA A 64 -13.92 5.60 11.49
N ILE A 65 -12.84 4.88 11.19
CA ILE A 65 -11.56 5.46 10.76
C ILE A 65 -11.68 6.17 9.40
N ILE A 66 -12.61 5.75 8.53
CA ILE A 66 -12.90 6.40 7.27
C ILE A 66 -13.91 7.51 7.53
N THR A 67 -13.40 8.73 7.70
CA THR A 67 -14.21 9.92 8.05
C THR A 67 -14.82 10.63 6.85
N SER A 68 -14.38 10.33 5.63
CA SER A 68 -14.84 10.97 4.39
C SER A 68 -15.91 10.13 3.67
N PRO A 69 -16.88 10.76 2.99
CA PRO A 69 -17.84 10.04 2.16
C PRO A 69 -17.15 9.16 1.12
N ILE A 70 -17.55 7.88 1.08
CA ILE A 70 -16.98 6.90 0.16
C ILE A 70 -18.07 6.36 -0.76
N THR A 71 -17.80 6.27 -2.06
CA THR A 71 -18.75 5.70 -3.03
C THR A 71 -18.77 4.18 -2.93
N ALA A 72 -19.84 3.55 -3.42
CA ALA A 72 -19.94 2.10 -3.53
C ALA A 72 -18.76 1.51 -4.31
N TYR A 73 -18.36 2.16 -5.41
CA TYR A 73 -17.18 1.78 -6.18
C TYR A 73 -15.89 1.78 -5.34
N ARG A 74 -15.59 2.91 -4.67
CA ARG A 74 -14.34 3.06 -3.92
C ARG A 74 -14.32 2.10 -2.73
N TRP A 75 -15.44 1.90 -2.04
CA TRP A 75 -15.54 0.92 -0.97
C TRP A 75 -15.29 -0.50 -1.49
N HIS A 76 -15.97 -0.91 -2.55
CA HIS A 76 -15.71 -2.21 -3.19
C HIS A 76 -14.23 -2.36 -3.58
N SER A 77 -13.65 -1.34 -4.19
CA SER A 77 -12.24 -1.34 -4.62
C SER A 77 -11.26 -1.55 -3.47
N LEU A 78 -11.56 -1.00 -2.28
CA LEU A 78 -10.78 -1.18 -1.05
C LEU A 78 -10.88 -2.58 -0.45
N ILE A 79 -12.09 -3.13 -0.37
CA ILE A 79 -12.37 -4.29 0.50
C ILE A 79 -12.70 -5.59 -0.26
N SER A 80 -12.70 -5.58 -1.59
CA SER A 80 -12.84 -6.80 -2.39
C SER A 80 -11.49 -7.48 -2.61
N ILE A 81 -11.50 -8.82 -2.70
CA ILE A 81 -10.32 -9.59 -3.08
C ILE A 81 -9.96 -9.25 -4.52
N GLY A 82 -8.75 -8.74 -4.73
CA GLY A 82 -8.30 -8.26 -6.04
C GLY A 82 -9.07 -7.03 -6.53
N GLY A 83 -9.64 -6.25 -5.61
CA GLY A 83 -10.14 -4.92 -5.88
C GLY A 83 -9.06 -4.01 -6.47
N ASP A 84 -9.45 -2.90 -7.11
CA ASP A 84 -8.49 -2.07 -7.82
C ASP A 84 -7.48 -1.35 -6.89
N ASP A 85 -7.71 -1.36 -5.56
CA ASP A 85 -6.80 -0.84 -4.54
C ASP A 85 -6.12 -1.94 -3.71
N ASP A 86 -6.34 -3.22 -4.04
CA ASP A 86 -5.83 -4.37 -3.31
C ASP A 86 -4.38 -4.71 -3.71
N PHE A 87 -3.44 -3.83 -3.32
CA PHE A 87 -2.01 -3.98 -3.62
C PHE A 87 -1.20 -4.69 -2.53
N PHE A 88 -1.68 -4.64 -1.29
CA PHE A 88 -0.89 -4.98 -0.09
C PHE A 88 -1.43 -6.17 0.70
N SER A 89 -2.51 -6.81 0.25
CA SER A 89 -3.07 -7.94 1.01
C SER A 89 -2.08 -9.10 1.12
N SER A 90 -2.02 -9.69 2.31
CA SER A 90 -1.08 -10.76 2.62
C SER A 90 -1.32 -12.04 1.82
N ASP A 91 -2.54 -12.26 1.30
CA ASP A 91 -2.91 -13.45 0.54
C ASP A 91 -2.80 -13.31 -0.99
N LEU A 92 -2.32 -12.16 -1.50
CA LEU A 92 -2.23 -11.93 -2.95
C LEU A 92 -1.32 -12.97 -3.61
N PRO A 93 -1.67 -13.55 -4.77
CA PRO A 93 -0.79 -14.48 -5.45
C PRO A 93 0.45 -13.77 -6.00
N THR A 94 1.56 -14.51 -6.16
CA THR A 94 2.80 -13.97 -6.76
C THR A 94 2.58 -13.32 -8.12
N SER A 95 1.61 -13.79 -8.91
CA SER A 95 1.26 -13.18 -10.20
C SER A 95 0.70 -11.76 -10.05
N ALA A 96 -0.05 -11.48 -8.98
CA ALA A 96 -0.53 -10.14 -8.67
C ALA A 96 0.63 -9.23 -8.23
N LEU A 97 1.51 -9.71 -7.35
CA LEU A 97 2.70 -8.95 -6.93
C LEU A 97 3.62 -8.61 -8.12
N ARG A 98 3.78 -9.53 -9.08
CA ARG A 98 4.55 -9.27 -10.32
C ARG A 98 3.88 -8.25 -11.24
N SER A 99 2.56 -8.16 -11.24
CA SER A 99 1.84 -7.20 -12.08
C SER A 99 1.79 -5.78 -11.47
N THR A 100 2.21 -5.65 -10.20
CA THR A 100 2.27 -4.41 -9.41
C THR A 100 3.72 -4.06 -9.04
N PHE A 101 4.27 -4.64 -7.97
CA PHE A 101 5.65 -4.43 -7.52
C PHE A 101 6.68 -4.76 -8.61
N GLY A 102 6.41 -5.78 -9.44
CA GLY A 102 7.28 -6.13 -10.58
C GLY A 102 7.32 -5.10 -11.71
N LYS A 103 6.46 -4.08 -11.68
CA LYS A 103 6.47 -2.95 -12.62
C LYS A 103 7.20 -1.71 -12.09
N LEU A 104 7.66 -1.72 -10.84
CA LEU A 104 8.51 -0.66 -10.34
C LEU A 104 9.81 -0.65 -11.15
N ASP A 105 10.19 0.52 -11.64
CA ASP A 105 11.27 0.72 -12.61
C ASP A 105 12.43 1.56 -12.05
N ASN A 106 12.34 1.96 -10.78
CA ASN A 106 13.33 2.76 -10.07
C ASN A 106 13.63 2.15 -8.68
N PRO A 107 14.76 2.55 -8.04
CA PRO A 107 15.07 2.15 -6.68
C PRO A 107 13.86 2.31 -5.74
N THR A 108 13.62 1.31 -4.90
CA THR A 108 12.42 1.23 -4.06
C THR A 108 12.80 0.87 -2.64
N LEU A 109 12.32 1.66 -1.68
CA LEU A 109 12.43 1.42 -0.25
C LEU A 109 11.05 1.12 0.33
N ILE A 110 10.90 -0.03 0.98
CA ILE A 110 9.67 -0.42 1.69
C ILE A 110 10.01 -0.55 3.18
N LEU A 111 9.33 0.24 4.01
CA LEU A 111 9.49 0.26 5.45
C LEU A 111 8.16 -0.07 6.11
N MET A 112 8.04 -1.27 6.66
CA MET A 112 6.88 -1.68 7.45
C MET A 112 7.08 -1.33 8.92
N SER A 113 6.02 -1.32 9.71
CA SER A 113 6.06 -0.98 11.14
C SER A 113 5.81 -2.23 12.00
N GLU A 114 6.62 -2.47 13.04
CA GLU A 114 6.51 -3.68 13.89
C GLU A 114 5.18 -3.74 14.66
N LYS A 115 4.68 -2.59 15.12
CA LYS A 115 3.48 -2.46 15.95
C LYS A 115 2.34 -1.77 15.19
N ASP A 116 2.32 -1.90 13.87
CA ASP A 116 1.29 -1.30 13.02
C ASP A 116 -0.10 -1.85 13.39
N GLU A 117 -0.92 -1.00 13.99
CA GLU A 117 -2.27 -1.29 14.45
C GLU A 117 -3.27 -1.51 13.30
N MET A 118 -2.87 -1.21 12.06
CA MET A 118 -3.67 -1.40 10.85
C MET A 118 -3.44 -2.78 10.22
N VAL A 119 -2.45 -3.55 10.70
CA VAL A 119 -2.12 -4.89 10.22
C VAL A 119 -2.71 -5.94 11.17
N PRO A 120 -3.51 -6.92 10.69
CA PRO A 120 -4.02 -7.96 11.56
C PRO A 120 -2.88 -8.77 12.21
N PRO A 121 -2.97 -9.13 13.50
CA PRO A 121 -1.92 -9.90 14.20
C PRO A 121 -1.65 -11.30 13.61
N THR A 122 -2.52 -11.79 12.73
CA THR A 122 -2.37 -13.06 12.02
C THR A 122 -1.44 -12.97 10.81
N VAL A 123 -1.09 -11.77 10.36
CA VAL A 123 -0.20 -11.54 9.22
C VAL A 123 1.26 -11.65 9.66
N ASP A 124 2.05 -12.45 8.96
CA ASP A 124 3.50 -12.49 9.10
C ASP A 124 4.13 -11.36 8.27
N THR A 125 4.39 -10.23 8.93
CA THR A 125 4.92 -9.00 8.31
C THR A 125 6.29 -9.22 7.67
N GLU A 126 7.16 -10.04 8.26
CA GLU A 126 8.49 -10.34 7.69
C GLU A 126 8.37 -11.15 6.40
N ALA A 127 7.54 -12.20 6.41
CA ALA A 127 7.27 -12.99 5.23
C ALA A 127 6.58 -12.17 4.13
N LEU A 128 5.68 -11.26 4.51
CA LEU A 128 5.00 -10.38 3.57
C LEU A 128 5.97 -9.39 2.89
N LEU A 129 6.79 -8.69 3.67
CA LEU A 129 7.80 -7.78 3.14
C LEU A 129 8.75 -8.51 2.19
N LYS A 130 9.21 -9.71 2.57
CA LYS A 130 10.09 -10.53 1.74
C LYS A 130 9.45 -10.83 0.38
N ARG A 131 8.16 -11.17 0.35
CA ARG A 131 7.44 -11.46 -0.90
C ARG A 131 7.31 -10.23 -1.80
N TRP A 132 7.13 -9.05 -1.23
CA TRP A 132 7.12 -7.81 -2.00
C TRP A 132 8.49 -7.50 -2.59
N VAL A 133 9.55 -7.58 -1.78
CA VAL A 133 10.94 -7.37 -2.22
C VAL A 133 11.32 -8.35 -3.34
N GLU A 134 10.96 -9.63 -3.22
CA GLU A 134 11.20 -10.66 -4.25
C GLU A 134 10.40 -10.43 -5.55
N ALA A 135 9.31 -9.68 -5.49
CA ALA A 135 8.50 -9.36 -6.67
C ALA A 135 9.04 -8.16 -7.45
N ILE A 136 9.82 -7.28 -6.81
CA ILE A 136 10.48 -6.13 -7.44
C ILE A 136 11.61 -6.64 -8.37
N SER A 137 11.81 -5.93 -9.49
CA SER A 137 12.90 -6.28 -10.43
C SER A 137 14.27 -6.23 -9.75
N GLU A 138 15.17 -7.14 -10.18
CA GLU A 138 16.49 -7.30 -9.59
C GLU A 138 17.28 -5.97 -9.56
N GLY A 139 17.89 -5.67 -8.41
CA GLY A 139 18.68 -4.45 -8.21
C GLY A 139 17.88 -3.16 -7.95
N LEU A 140 16.55 -3.22 -7.98
CA LEU A 140 15.68 -2.07 -7.67
C LEU A 140 15.20 -2.03 -6.22
N ALA A 141 15.02 -3.16 -5.55
CA ALA A 141 14.74 -3.14 -4.12
C ALA A 141 15.99 -2.68 -3.34
N SER A 142 15.84 -1.70 -2.45
CA SER A 142 16.92 -1.28 -1.56
C SER A 142 17.22 -2.38 -0.54
N GLU A 143 18.50 -2.57 -0.20
CA GLU A 143 18.92 -3.46 0.88
C GLU A 143 18.42 -3.00 2.26
N ARG A 144 17.89 -1.78 2.34
CA ARG A 144 17.33 -1.16 3.55
C ARG A 144 15.84 -1.41 3.74
N CYS A 145 15.18 -2.14 2.83
CA CYS A 145 13.80 -2.56 3.05
C CYS A 145 13.72 -3.39 4.33
N GLN A 146 12.96 -2.93 5.32
CA GLN A 146 12.89 -3.60 6.62
C GLN A 146 11.63 -3.23 7.42
N ILE A 147 11.46 -3.90 8.56
CA ILE A 147 10.48 -3.55 9.58
C ILE A 147 11.13 -2.58 10.57
N ILE A 148 10.47 -1.46 10.84
CA ILE A 148 10.87 -0.47 11.83
C ILE A 148 10.49 -0.96 13.22
N PRO A 149 11.47 -1.20 14.12
CA PRO A 149 11.20 -1.66 15.48
C PRO A 149 10.34 -0.65 16.24
N SER A 150 9.34 -1.15 16.95
CA SER A 150 8.39 -0.39 17.77
C SER A 150 7.61 0.71 17.06
N GLY A 151 7.70 0.85 15.73
CA GLY A 151 6.89 1.78 14.97
C GLY A 151 5.43 1.33 14.92
N ASP A 152 4.51 2.26 15.13
CA ASP A 152 3.09 2.14 14.79
C ASP A 152 2.84 2.62 13.35
N HIS A 153 1.59 2.68 12.91
CA HIS A 153 1.26 3.06 11.53
C HIS A 153 1.76 4.47 11.15
N GLU A 154 1.67 5.42 12.08
CA GLU A 154 2.04 6.83 11.86
C GLU A 154 3.48 7.18 12.27
N LEU A 155 4.22 6.24 12.86
CA LEU A 155 5.51 6.48 13.52
C LEU A 155 5.41 7.61 14.56
N SER A 156 4.42 7.52 15.46
CA SER A 156 4.08 8.58 16.41
C SER A 156 5.16 8.84 17.47
N GLU A 157 6.00 7.85 17.75
CA GLU A 157 7.08 7.93 18.73
C GLU A 157 8.42 8.39 18.11
N GLU A 158 9.23 9.10 18.89
CA GLU A 158 10.45 9.76 18.39
C GLU A 158 11.49 8.77 17.86
N GLU A 159 11.74 7.66 18.56
CA GLU A 159 12.75 6.67 18.16
C GLU A 159 12.44 5.98 16.81
N PRO A 160 11.26 5.38 16.58
CA PRO A 160 10.93 4.80 15.28
C PRO A 160 10.88 5.85 14.16
N ALA A 161 10.40 7.07 14.43
CA ALA A 161 10.43 8.17 13.46
C ALA A 161 11.85 8.58 13.08
N ARG A 162 12.75 8.69 14.07
CA ARG A 162 14.18 8.99 13.85
C ARG A 162 14.84 7.90 13.02
N HIS A 163 14.54 6.64 13.30
CA HIS A 163 15.06 5.51 12.53
C HIS A 163 14.56 5.52 11.07
N PHE A 164 13.26 5.75 10.85
CA PHE A 164 12.69 5.96 9.52
C PHE A 164 13.44 7.05 8.74
N VAL A 165 13.64 8.22 9.34
CA VAL A 165 14.33 9.35 8.71
C VAL A 165 15.77 8.99 8.34
N GLN A 166 16.48 8.24 9.19
CA GLN A 166 17.84 7.78 8.88
C GLN A 166 17.85 6.89 7.63
N LEU A 167 16.94 5.92 7.53
CA LEU A 167 16.84 5.02 6.38
C LEU A 167 16.50 5.77 5.09
N VAL A 168 15.56 6.72 5.16
CA VAL A 168 15.19 7.58 4.03
C VAL A 168 16.39 8.40 3.57
N VAL A 169 17.11 9.05 4.48
CA VAL A 169 18.30 9.85 4.13
C VAL A 169 19.39 9.00 3.49
N GLU A 170 19.61 7.79 3.98
CA GLU A 170 20.57 6.87 3.37
C GLU A 170 20.13 6.41 1.98
N PHE A 171 18.87 6.04 1.81
CA PHE A 171 18.31 5.67 0.51
C PHE A 171 18.39 6.81 -0.50
N LEU A 172 18.12 8.05 -0.10
CA LEU A 172 18.25 9.20 -1.00
C LEU A 172 19.69 9.42 -1.48
N LYS A 173 20.70 9.14 -0.65
CA LYS A 173 22.11 9.16 -1.06
C LYS A 173 22.42 8.05 -2.07
N GLU A 174 21.82 6.87 -1.93
CA GLU A 174 21.96 5.78 -2.90
C GLU A 174 21.38 6.16 -4.26
N VAL A 175 20.18 6.77 -4.26
CA VAL A 175 19.52 7.25 -5.48
C VAL A 175 20.38 8.32 -6.16
N GLU A 176 20.86 9.32 -5.42
CA GLU A 176 21.74 10.37 -5.95
C GLU A 176 23.02 9.78 -6.58
N ALA A 177 23.67 8.84 -5.90
CA ALA A 177 24.87 8.20 -6.41
C ALA A 177 24.60 7.43 -7.72
N LYS A 178 23.48 6.70 -7.82
CA LYS A 178 23.09 5.99 -9.05
C LYS A 178 22.80 6.95 -10.21
N SER A 179 22.12 8.06 -9.95
CA SER A 179 21.81 9.07 -10.97
C SER A 179 23.09 9.74 -11.50
N LEU A 180 24.06 10.03 -10.63
CA LEU A 180 25.36 10.60 -11.03
C LEU A 180 26.17 9.63 -11.91
N VAL A 181 26.16 8.33 -11.59
CA VAL A 181 26.82 7.30 -12.43
C VAL A 181 26.18 7.24 -13.80
N ALA A 182 24.85 7.18 -13.88
CA ALA A 182 24.12 7.12 -15.16
C ALA A 182 24.39 8.34 -16.07
N LEU A 183 24.56 9.53 -15.49
CA LEU A 183 24.94 10.74 -16.23
C LEU A 183 26.39 10.73 -16.73
N SER A 184 27.28 9.99 -16.08
CA SER A 184 28.70 9.89 -16.47
C SER A 184 28.97 8.86 -17.58
N GLU A 185 28.02 7.96 -17.84
CA GLU A 185 28.09 6.92 -18.86
C GLU A 185 27.41 7.31 -20.19
N GLN A 186 26.83 8.52 -20.27
CA GLN A 186 26.23 9.13 -21.48
C GLN A 186 27.19 10.10 -22.17
#